data_AF-A0A512IN19-F1
#
_entry.id   AF-A0A512IN19-F1
#
_cell.length_a   1.000
_cell.length_b   1.000
_cell.length_c   1.000
_cell.angle_alpha   90.00
_cell.angle_beta   90.00
_cell.angle_gamma   90.00
#
_symmetry.space_group_name_H-M   'P 1'
#
loop_
_entity.id
_entity.type
_entity.pdbx_description
1 polymer ?
#
loop_
_entity_poly.entity_id
_entity_poly.type
_entity_poly.pdbx_seq_one_letter_code
_entity_poly.pdbx_strand_id
1 'polypeptide(L)' 'MTAVVLHDTARTMSNTPTRNIALTLELEAYIKAQVASGHYGNASEVVRAGLRLLIERDQAVSRPRIMDNHERPTR' A
#
# COMPACT_ATOMS: atom_id res chain seq x y z
N MET A 1 -2.07 -6.71 21.81
CA MET A 1 -1.76 -5.52 21.00
C MET A 1 -0.44 -5.81 20.31
N THR A 2 -0.49 -6.23 19.05
CA THR A 2 0.67 -6.80 18.35
C THR A 2 1.25 -5.75 17.39
N ALA A 3 2.53 -5.47 17.52
CA ALA A 3 3.23 -4.50 16.68
C ALA A 3 3.80 -5.21 15.44
N VAL A 4 3.46 -4.73 14.25
CA VAL A 4 4.11 -5.14 13.00
C VAL A 4 5.18 -4.13 12.64
N VAL A 5 6.39 -4.59 12.36
CA VAL A 5 7.52 -3.76 11.93
C VAL A 5 7.64 -3.84 10.42
N LEU A 6 7.62 -2.71 9.70
CA LEU A 6 7.83 -2.70 8.24
C LEU A 6 9.31 -2.48 7.88
N HIS A 7 9.90 -3.33 7.01
CA HIS A 7 11.25 -3.14 6.42
C HIS A 7 11.32 -3.55 4.94
N ASP A 8 12.07 -2.83 4.09
CA ASP A 8 12.28 -3.15 2.66
C ASP A 8 13.53 -4.04 2.47
N THR A 9 13.46 -5.08 1.62
CA THR A 9 14.54 -6.06 1.42
C THR A 9 15.45 -5.75 0.22
N ALA A 10 15.33 -4.59 -0.42
CA ALA A 10 16.25 -4.20 -1.49
C ALA A 10 17.52 -3.52 -0.94
N ARG A 11 18.62 -4.27 -0.94
CA ARG A 11 20.01 -3.80 -1.10
C ARG A 11 20.68 -3.15 0.13
N THR A 12 21.80 -3.74 0.49
CA THR A 12 22.86 -3.30 1.42
C THR A 12 23.10 -1.77 1.37
N MET A 13 23.14 -1.14 2.56
CA MET A 13 23.32 0.29 2.87
C MET A 13 22.10 1.22 2.62
N SER A 14 21.04 1.09 3.42
CA SER A 14 19.99 2.11 3.55
C SER A 14 19.34 2.02 4.93
N ASN A 15 19.42 3.10 5.70
CA ASN A 15 18.74 3.26 6.99
C ASN A 15 17.22 3.34 6.76
N THR A 16 16.57 2.21 6.50
CA THR A 16 15.13 2.17 6.24
C THR A 16 14.41 2.34 7.57
N PRO A 17 13.63 3.42 7.76
CA PRO A 17 13.00 3.72 9.04
C PRO A 17 11.98 2.63 9.37
N THR A 18 12.18 1.95 10.51
CA THR A 18 11.20 1.03 11.06
C THR A 18 10.06 1.83 11.70
N ARG A 19 8.82 1.47 11.35
CA ARG A 19 7.62 2.05 11.97
C ARG A 19 6.87 0.94 12.68
N ASN A 20 6.57 1.14 13.97
CA ASN A 20 5.61 0.30 14.68
C ASN A 20 4.20 0.80 14.39
N ILE A 21 3.27 -0.13 14.21
CA ILE A 21 1.85 0.17 14.00
C ILE A 21 1.04 -0.75 14.90
N ALA A 22 0.07 -0.18 15.60
CA ALA A 22 -0.91 -0.93 16.37
C ALA A 22 -2.01 -1.43 15.43
N LEU A 23 -2.27 -2.74 15.45
CA LEU A 23 -3.33 -3.37 14.68
C LEU A 23 -4.46 -3.85 15.59
N THR A 24 -5.68 -3.82 15.08
CA THR A 24 -6.82 -4.51 15.69
C THR A 24 -6.65 -6.03 15.54
N LEU A 25 -7.36 -6.81 16.34
CA LEU A 25 -7.30 -8.28 16.30
C LEU A 25 -7.67 -8.84 14.92
N GLU A 26 -8.66 -8.24 14.26
CA GLU A 26 -9.11 -8.66 12.93
C GLU A 26 -8.02 -8.46 11.86
N LEU A 27 -7.34 -7.31 11.88
CA LEU A 27 -6.25 -7.03 10.95
C LEU A 27 -5.05 -7.94 11.20
N GLU A 28 -4.74 -8.23 12.47
CA GLU A 28 -3.68 -9.18 12.82
C GLU A 28 -4.00 -10.60 12.33
N ALA A 29 -5.24 -11.06 12.54
CA ALA A 29 -5.68 -12.38 12.08
C ALA A 29 -5.60 -12.50 10.55
N TYR A 30 -6.03 -11.45 9.83
CA TYR A 30 -5.90 -11.38 8.38
C TYR A 30 -4.44 -11.50 7.93
N ILE A 31 -3.53 -10.71 8.51
CA ILE A 31 -2.10 -10.74 8.15
C ILE A 31 -1.50 -12.12 8.41
N LYS A 32 -1.81 -12.74 9.56
CA LYS A 32 -1.35 -14.11 9.88
C LYS A 32 -1.86 -15.13 8.87
N ALA A 33 -3.12 -15.05 8.46
CA ALA A 33 -3.67 -15.94 7.44
C ALA A 33 -2.98 -15.77 6.09
N GLN A 34 -2.67 -14.52 5.68
CA GLN A 34 -1.95 -14.24 4.44
C GLN A 34 -0.52 -14.81 4.46
N VAL A 35 0.20 -14.67 5.57
CA VAL A 35 1.53 -15.27 5.73
C VAL A 35 1.44 -16.81 5.75
N ALA A 36 0.48 -17.37 6.48
CA ALA A 36 0.27 -18.82 6.56
C ALA A 36 -0.11 -19.44 5.20
N SER A 37 -0.76 -18.68 4.31
CA SER A 37 -1.07 -19.12 2.96
C SER A 37 0.16 -19.28 2.05
N GLY A 38 1.32 -18.75 2.45
CA GLY A 38 2.56 -18.79 1.69
C GLY A 38 2.69 -17.72 0.60
N HIS A 39 1.67 -16.88 0.38
CA HIS A 39 1.73 -15.78 -0.60
C HIS A 39 2.68 -14.64 -0.19
N TYR A 40 2.95 -14.50 1.11
CA TYR A 40 3.82 -13.46 1.66
C TYR A 40 4.75 -14.08 2.71
N GLY A 41 6.03 -13.68 2.70
CA GLY A 41 7.04 -14.20 3.61
C GLY A 41 6.98 -13.59 5.02
N ASN A 42 6.39 -12.40 5.16
CA ASN A 42 6.22 -11.75 6.46
C ASN A 42 5.09 -10.71 6.47
N ALA A 43 4.73 -10.28 7.68
CA ALA A 43 3.71 -9.26 7.89
C ALA A 43 4.03 -7.92 7.20
N SER A 44 5.30 -7.50 7.14
CA SER A 44 5.70 -6.26 6.47
C SER A 44 5.36 -6.26 4.98
N GLU A 45 5.50 -7.42 4.33
CA GLU A 45 5.21 -7.62 2.93
C GLU A 45 3.71 -7.53 2.64
N VAL A 46 2.89 -8.17 3.48
CA VAL A 46 1.42 -8.07 3.41
C VAL A 46 0.97 -6.62 3.52
N VAL A 47 1.51 -5.87 4.49
CA VAL A 47 1.12 -4.48 4.70
C VAL A 47 1.54 -3.60 3.52
N ARG A 48 2.75 -3.79 2.97
CA ARG A 48 3.19 -3.06 1.77
C ARG A 48 2.30 -3.35 0.56
N ALA A 49 1.96 -4.61 0.33
CA ALA A 49 1.06 -4.98 -0.76
C ALA A 49 -0.32 -4.31 -0.60
N GLY A 50 -0.88 -4.32 0.61
CA GLY A 50 -2.13 -3.63 0.91
C GLY A 50 -2.07 -2.13 0.66
N LEU A 51 -0.99 -1.46 1.07
CA LEU A 51 -0.81 -0.02 0.82
C LEU A 51 -0.65 0.31 -0.66
N ARG A 52 0.03 -0.53 -1.45
CA ARG A 52 0.15 -0.34 -2.91
C ARG A 52 -1.22 -0.39 -3.59
N LEU A 53 -2.05 -1.37 -3.24
CA LEU A 53 -3.42 -1.48 -3.77
C LEU A 53 -4.29 -0.27 -3.41
N LEU A 54 -4.12 0.29 -2.20
CA LEU A 54 -4.82 1.50 -1.79
C LEU A 54 -4.39 2.71 -2.64
N ILE A 55 -3.08 2.88 -2.86
CA ILE A 55 -2.55 3.95 -3.70
C ILE A 55 -3.07 3.84 -5.14
N GLU A 56 -3.06 2.63 -5.72
CA GLU A 56 -3.58 2.39 -7.08
C GLU A 56 -5.06 2.75 -7.20
N ARG A 57 -5.87 2.37 -6.21
CA ARG A 57 -7.29 2.74 -6.13
C ARG A 57 -7.48 4.25 -6.05
N ASP A 58 -6.71 4.93 -5.21
CA ASP A 58 -6.83 6.38 -5.03
C ASP A 58 -6.39 7.16 -6.28
N GLN A 59 -5.36 6.67 -6.99
CA GLN A 59 -4.91 7.24 -8.26
C GLN A 59 -5.92 7.04 -9.39
N ALA A 60 -6.59 5.89 -9.44
CA ALA A 60 -7.65 5.64 -10.41
C ALA A 60 -8.84 6.60 -10.24
N VAL A 61 -9.14 7.00 -9.01
CA VAL A 61 -10.20 7.98 -8.69
C VAL A 61 -9.75 9.41 -8.99
N SER A 62 -8.45 9.69 -8.89
CA SER A 62 -7.90 11.05 -9.00
C SER A 62 -7.53 11.49 -10.41
N ARG A 63 -7.82 10.72 -11.47
CA ARG A 63 -7.71 11.21 -12.84
C ARG A 63 -8.79 12.30 -13.02
N PRO A 64 -8.43 13.60 -13.03
CA PRO A 64 -9.41 14.61 -13.36
C PRO A 64 -9.81 14.31 -14.80
N ARG A 65 -11.11 14.17 -15.06
CA ARG A 65 -11.61 14.41 -16.40
C ARG A 65 -11.29 15.86 -16.69
N ILE A 66 -10.10 16.16 -17.20
CA ILE A 66 -9.84 17.42 -17.86
C ILE A 66 -10.85 17.41 -18.99
N MET A 67 -11.95 18.12 -18.78
CA MET A 67 -12.97 18.34 -19.78
C MET A 67 -12.28 18.99 -20.96
N ASP A 68 -12.26 18.27 -22.08
CA ASP A 68 -11.83 18.74 -23.38
C ASP A 68 -12.76 19.87 -23.84
N ASN A 69 -12.60 21.08 -23.33
CA ASN A 69 -13.24 22.28 -23.87
C ASN A 69 -12.38 22.82 -25.02
N HIS A 70 -12.36 22.10 -26.14
CA HIS A 70 -11.93 22.62 -27.43
C HIS A 70 -13.14 23.18 -28.21
N GLU A 71 -13.85 24.15 -27.63
CA GLU A 71 -14.70 25.01 -28.46
C GLU A 71 -13.80 26.05 -29.13
N ARG A 72 -13.50 25.80 -30.40
CA ARG A 72 -12.81 26.74 -31.29
C ARG A 72 -13.65 28.02 -31.36
N PRO A 73 -13.07 29.23 -31.20
CA PRO A 73 -13.74 30.42 -31.70
C PRO A 73 -13.79 30.27 -33.22
N THR A 74 -14.99 30.01 -33.74
CA THR A 74 -15.26 30.23 -35.17
C THR A 74 -15.04 31.71 -35.44
N ARG A 75 -14.16 31.97 -36.40
CA ARG A 75 -13.74 33.25 -36.97
C ARG A 75 -14.81 34.34 -36.99
#